data_AF-A0A927F3Q8-F1
#
_entry.id   AF-A0A927F3Q8-F1
#
_cell.length_a   1.000
_cell.length_b   1.000
_cell.length_c   1.000
_cell.angle_alpha   90.00
_cell.angle_beta   90.00
_cell.angle_gamma   90.00
#
_symmetry.space_group_name_H-M   'P 1'
#
loop_
_entity.id
_entity.type
_entity.pdbx_description
1 polymer ?
#
loop_
_entity_poly.entity_id
_entity_poly.type
_entity_poly.pdbx_seq_one_letter_code
_entity_poly.pdbx_strand_id
1 'polypeptide(L)'
;GVEPSVVVGHSQGEIAAACVAGGLSLEDGARVVALRSRLVLERLAGHGGMMSVSLPVERAEQLLAEYAGRVSAAAVNSPGSVVVAGDPDALDELQAVCEADGVRARRVAVDYASHTAHVEAIEAELLEALAPVKPQSGTVPFYSSATGGFIDTATMDAGYWYRNLRGRVGFEPAVRALLDHGAGCFLEMSPHPVLTMAVE
;
A
#
# COMPACT_ATOMS: atom_id res chain seq x y z
N GLY A 1 23.65 1.60 -14.26
CA GLY A 1 23.83 2.47 -15.45
C GLY A 1 22.96 3.70 -15.32
N VAL A 2 21.66 3.48 -15.12
CA VAL A 2 20.80 4.40 -14.36
C VAL A 2 20.70 3.80 -12.96
N GLU A 3 21.01 4.58 -11.93
CA GLU A 3 20.98 4.14 -10.52
C GLU A 3 19.95 5.00 -9.77
N PRO A 4 19.10 4.41 -8.91
CA PRO A 4 18.16 5.19 -8.11
C PRO A 4 18.89 6.00 -7.05
N SER A 5 18.59 7.29 -6.96
CA SER A 5 19.02 8.14 -5.83
C SER A 5 18.11 7.99 -4.62
N VAL A 6 16.90 7.47 -4.82
CA VAL A 6 15.89 7.19 -3.80
C VAL A 6 14.92 6.14 -4.35
N VAL A 7 14.35 5.32 -3.47
CA VAL A 7 13.27 4.40 -3.82
C VAL A 7 12.04 4.66 -2.94
N VAL A 8 10.87 4.41 -3.52
CA VAL A 8 9.57 4.39 -2.84
C VAL A 8 8.78 3.20 -3.40
N GLY A 9 8.04 2.51 -2.53
CA GLY A 9 7.16 1.42 -2.92
C GLY A 9 5.70 1.71 -2.58
N HIS A 10 4.79 1.09 -3.32
CA HIS A 10 3.35 1.13 -3.04
C HIS A 10 2.89 -0.22 -2.49
N SER A 11 2.43 -0.27 -1.24
CA SER A 11 2.03 -1.52 -0.57
C SER A 11 3.13 -2.60 -0.69
N GLN A 12 2.83 -3.75 -1.33
CA GLN A 12 3.80 -4.82 -1.60
C GLN A 12 4.99 -4.39 -2.46
N GLY A 13 4.87 -3.31 -3.22
CA GLY A 13 5.99 -2.72 -3.97
C GLY A 13 7.14 -2.27 -3.07
N GLU A 14 6.89 -2.01 -1.78
CA GLU A 14 7.96 -1.74 -0.81
C GLU A 14 8.91 -2.92 -0.63
N ILE A 15 8.47 -4.16 -0.87
CA ILE A 15 9.33 -5.35 -0.79
C ILE A 15 10.40 -5.29 -1.89
N ALA A 16 9.99 -4.99 -3.12
CA ALA A 16 10.92 -4.84 -4.24
C ALA A 16 11.85 -3.63 -4.04
N ALA A 17 11.30 -2.49 -3.59
CA ALA A 17 12.09 -1.31 -3.27
C ALA A 17 13.13 -1.58 -2.16
N ALA A 18 12.78 -2.37 -1.13
CA ALA A 18 13.70 -2.73 -0.05
C ALA A 18 14.85 -3.61 -0.56
N CYS A 19 14.58 -4.55 -1.47
CA CYS A 19 15.63 -5.33 -2.14
C CYS A 19 16.55 -4.43 -2.98
N VAL A 20 15.98 -3.52 -3.77
CA VAL A 20 16.75 -2.57 -4.61
C VAL A 20 17.61 -1.65 -3.75
N ALA A 21 17.10 -1.20 -2.61
CA ALA A 21 17.86 -0.38 -1.67
C ALA A 21 18.98 -1.12 -0.94
N GLY A 22 19.01 -2.46 -1.02
CA GLY A 22 19.90 -3.31 -0.24
C GLY A 22 19.40 -3.56 1.19
N GLY A 23 18.20 -3.11 1.54
CA GLY A 23 17.59 -3.27 2.85
C GLY A 23 17.12 -4.69 3.16
N LEU A 24 16.81 -5.47 2.11
CA LEU A 24 16.56 -6.90 2.18
C LEU A 24 17.48 -7.64 1.20
N SER A 25 17.89 -8.85 1.61
CA SER A 25 18.45 -9.82 0.66
C SER A 25 17.36 -10.29 -0.32
N LEU A 26 17.76 -10.83 -1.48
CA LEU A 26 16.79 -11.41 -2.41
C LEU A 26 16.00 -12.57 -1.77
N GLU A 27 16.66 -13.36 -0.92
CA GLU A 27 16.02 -14.45 -0.18
C GLU A 27 14.96 -13.92 0.80
N ASP A 28 15.29 -12.87 1.56
CA ASP A 28 14.35 -12.26 2.50
C ASP A 28 13.20 -11.55 1.77
N GLY A 29 13.48 -10.84 0.67
CA GLY A 29 12.43 -10.25 -0.17
C GLY A 29 11.47 -11.31 -0.71
N ALA A 30 12.01 -12.43 -1.21
CA ALA A 30 11.21 -13.56 -1.67
C ALA A 30 10.39 -14.19 -0.54
N ARG A 31 10.98 -14.32 0.65
CA ARG A 31 10.31 -14.80 1.86
C ARG A 31 9.13 -13.91 2.25
N VAL A 32 9.34 -12.59 2.30
CA VAL A 32 8.28 -11.63 2.65
C VAL A 32 7.13 -11.72 1.65
N VAL A 33 7.39 -11.64 0.34
CA VAL A 33 6.31 -11.64 -0.66
C VAL A 33 5.57 -12.98 -0.70
N ALA A 34 6.27 -14.12 -0.59
CA ALA A 34 5.66 -15.44 -0.66
C ALA A 34 4.81 -15.74 0.58
N LEU A 35 5.31 -15.47 1.79
CA LEU A 35 4.59 -15.77 3.03
C LEU A 35 3.43 -14.80 3.26
N ARG A 36 3.61 -13.51 2.94
CA ARG A 36 2.53 -12.52 2.95
C ARG A 36 1.39 -12.93 2.01
N SER A 37 1.69 -13.22 0.75
CA SER A 37 0.66 -13.55 -0.25
C SER A 37 -0.05 -14.86 0.08
N ARG A 38 0.67 -15.87 0.59
CA ARG A 38 0.08 -17.12 1.06
C ARG A 38 -0.94 -16.88 2.18
N LEU A 39 -0.58 -16.14 3.22
CA LEU A 39 -1.51 -15.86 4.34
C LEU A 39 -2.72 -15.04 3.89
N VAL A 40 -2.52 -14.05 3.02
CA VAL A 40 -3.63 -13.28 2.42
C VAL A 40 -4.58 -14.22 1.67
N LEU A 41 -4.04 -15.11 0.82
CA LEU A 41 -4.84 -16.07 0.06
C LEU A 41 -5.60 -17.06 0.97
N GLU A 42 -4.94 -17.58 2.00
CA GLU A 42 -5.51 -18.62 2.87
C GLU A 42 -6.54 -18.10 3.87
N ARG A 43 -6.47 -16.81 4.24
CA ARG A 43 -7.23 -16.27 5.38
C ARG A 43 -8.11 -15.07 5.03
N LEU A 44 -7.74 -14.27 4.04
CA LEU A 44 -8.42 -13.00 3.73
C LEU A 44 -9.19 -13.04 2.40
N ALA A 45 -8.74 -13.84 1.44
CA ALA A 45 -9.41 -13.98 0.15
C ALA A 45 -10.89 -14.42 0.34
N GLY A 46 -11.77 -13.81 -0.44
CA GLY A 46 -13.22 -13.99 -0.38
C GLY A 46 -13.94 -13.21 0.72
N HIS A 47 -13.23 -12.50 1.60
CA HIS A 47 -13.83 -11.83 2.76
C HIS A 47 -13.86 -10.30 2.64
N GLY A 48 -13.37 -9.72 1.55
CA GLY A 48 -13.34 -8.27 1.36
C GLY A 48 -13.21 -7.85 -0.09
N GLY A 49 -13.02 -6.56 -0.31
CA GLY A 49 -12.72 -6.02 -1.63
C GLY A 49 -12.05 -4.66 -1.56
N MET A 50 -11.72 -4.13 -2.74
CA MET A 50 -11.14 -2.79 -2.89
C MET A 50 -11.78 -2.05 -4.07
N MET A 51 -11.80 -0.72 -3.99
CA MET A 51 -12.38 0.15 -5.00
C MET A 51 -11.57 1.44 -5.12
N SER A 52 -11.21 1.83 -6.34
CA SER A 52 -10.67 3.17 -6.60
C SER A 52 -11.80 4.18 -6.69
N VAL A 53 -11.63 5.34 -6.05
CA VAL A 53 -12.60 6.43 -6.00
C VAL A 53 -11.90 7.73 -6.39
N SER A 54 -12.45 8.43 -7.38
CA SER A 54 -11.91 9.71 -7.87
C SER A 54 -12.31 10.89 -6.97
N LEU A 55 -11.76 10.92 -5.76
CA LEU A 55 -11.95 11.98 -4.77
C LEU A 55 -10.64 12.31 -4.04
N PRO A 56 -10.49 13.56 -3.53
CA PRO A 56 -9.52 13.88 -2.50
C PRO A 56 -9.76 13.07 -1.23
N VAL A 57 -8.69 12.78 -0.48
CA VAL A 57 -8.77 11.95 0.73
C VAL A 57 -9.72 12.52 1.77
N GLU A 58 -9.76 13.84 1.94
CA GLU A 58 -10.63 14.50 2.92
C GLU A 58 -12.10 14.29 2.58
N ARG A 59 -12.46 14.32 1.29
CA ARG A 59 -13.83 14.08 0.84
C ARG A 59 -14.19 12.60 0.91
N ALA A 60 -13.25 11.71 0.59
CA ALA A 60 -13.44 10.28 0.77
C ALA A 60 -13.65 9.94 2.26
N GLU A 61 -12.85 10.47 3.17
CA GLU A 61 -12.99 10.25 4.61
C GLU A 61 -14.35 10.74 5.15
N GLN A 62 -14.87 11.86 4.64
CA GLN A 62 -16.23 12.32 4.97
C GLN A 62 -17.30 11.31 4.55
N LEU A 63 -17.21 10.75 3.34
CA LEU A 63 -18.14 9.71 2.88
C LEU A 63 -18.00 8.42 3.70
N LEU A 64 -16.76 8.05 4.04
CA LEU A 64 -16.46 6.85 4.81
C LEU A 64 -16.92 6.90 6.27
N ALA A 65 -17.29 8.08 6.79
CA ALA A 65 -17.80 8.22 8.16
C ALA A 65 -19.04 7.34 8.41
N GLU A 66 -19.92 7.18 7.41
CA GLU A 66 -21.11 6.31 7.51
C GLU A 66 -20.76 4.81 7.45
N TYR A 67 -19.55 4.47 7.00
CA TYR A 67 -19.05 3.11 6.84
C TYR A 67 -17.95 2.78 7.87
N ALA A 68 -17.86 3.54 8.95
CA ALA A 68 -16.82 3.39 9.97
C ALA A 68 -16.75 1.92 10.46
N GLY A 69 -15.55 1.33 10.38
CA GLY A 69 -15.29 -0.06 10.75
C GLY A 69 -15.56 -1.08 9.65
N ARG A 70 -16.36 -0.74 8.62
CA ARG A 70 -16.66 -1.61 7.47
C ARG A 70 -15.78 -1.27 6.25
N VAL A 71 -15.49 0.01 6.03
CA VAL A 71 -14.65 0.50 4.92
C VAL A 71 -13.62 1.49 5.43
N SER A 72 -12.42 1.45 4.87
CA SER A 72 -11.31 2.36 5.19
C SER A 72 -10.62 2.86 3.93
N ALA A 73 -10.01 4.04 4.01
CA ALA A 73 -9.10 4.54 2.98
C ALA A 73 -7.80 3.71 3.01
N ALA A 74 -7.65 2.82 2.04
CA ALA A 74 -6.53 1.90 1.92
C ALA A 74 -5.28 2.56 1.32
N ALA A 75 -5.47 3.46 0.36
CA ALA A 75 -4.35 4.20 -0.26
C ALA A 75 -4.78 5.60 -0.71
N VAL A 76 -3.87 6.56 -0.57
CA VAL A 76 -3.95 7.88 -1.20
C VAL A 76 -2.92 7.90 -2.32
N ASN A 77 -3.38 7.77 -3.56
CA ASN A 77 -2.51 7.61 -4.72
C ASN A 77 -2.18 8.94 -5.37
N SER A 78 -3.15 9.84 -5.50
CA SER A 78 -2.97 11.19 -6.03
C SER A 78 -3.92 12.17 -5.33
N PRO A 79 -3.82 13.50 -5.55
CA PRO A 79 -4.67 14.50 -4.90
C PRO A 79 -6.17 14.31 -5.15
N GLY A 80 -6.53 13.59 -6.22
CA GLY A 80 -7.92 13.30 -6.59
C GLY A 80 -8.22 11.81 -6.74
N SER A 81 -7.38 10.92 -6.21
CA SER A 81 -7.57 9.48 -6.34
C SER A 81 -7.16 8.74 -5.07
N VAL A 82 -8.15 8.06 -4.49
CA VAL A 82 -7.96 7.15 -3.36
C VAL A 82 -8.37 5.73 -3.74
N VAL A 83 -7.87 4.77 -2.97
CA VAL A 83 -8.41 3.41 -2.93
C VAL A 83 -9.04 3.21 -1.57
N VAL A 84 -10.27 2.72 -1.55
CA VAL A 84 -10.98 2.28 -0.36
C VAL A 84 -11.05 0.75 -0.34
N ALA A 85 -11.09 0.16 0.85
CA ALA A 85 -11.14 -1.27 1.03
C ALA A 85 -12.01 -1.62 2.25
N GLY A 86 -12.61 -2.80 2.24
CA GLY A 86 -13.51 -3.21 3.32
C GLY A 86 -14.47 -4.31 2.94
N ASP A 87 -15.60 -4.35 3.65
CA ASP A 87 -16.66 -5.33 3.47
C ASP A 87 -17.27 -5.22 2.06
N PRO A 88 -17.57 -6.35 1.37
CA PRO A 88 -18.04 -6.31 -0.01
C PRO A 88 -19.35 -5.55 -0.20
N ASP A 89 -20.30 -5.74 0.71
CA ASP A 89 -21.63 -5.12 0.70
C ASP A 89 -21.56 -3.61 0.99
N ALA A 90 -20.74 -3.20 1.96
CA ALA A 90 -20.48 -1.79 2.25
C ALA A 90 -19.85 -1.06 1.06
N LEU A 91 -18.97 -1.74 0.33
CA LEU A 91 -18.40 -1.20 -0.89
C LEU A 91 -19.42 -1.11 -2.04
N ASP A 92 -20.42 -2.01 -2.09
CA ASP A 92 -21.51 -1.92 -3.08
C ASP A 92 -22.42 -0.73 -2.78
N GLU A 93 -22.77 -0.53 -1.51
CA GLU A 93 -23.49 0.64 -1.02
C GLU A 93 -22.73 1.94 -1.37
N LEU A 94 -21.44 2.00 -1.02
CA LEU A 94 -20.60 3.17 -1.30
C LEU A 94 -20.46 3.44 -2.81
N GLN A 95 -20.36 2.38 -3.62
CA GLN A 95 -20.30 2.53 -5.07
C GLN A 95 -21.58 3.19 -5.61
N ALA A 96 -22.76 2.76 -5.14
CA ALA A 96 -24.03 3.37 -5.54
C ALA A 96 -24.14 4.84 -5.12
N VAL A 97 -23.63 5.20 -3.94
CA VAL A 97 -23.55 6.61 -3.49
C VAL A 97 -22.65 7.42 -4.41
N CYS A 98 -21.45 6.91 -4.72
CA CYS A 98 -20.53 7.57 -5.64
C CYS A 98 -21.18 7.79 -7.02
N GLU A 99 -21.85 6.77 -7.56
CA GLU A 99 -22.52 6.84 -8.86
C GLU A 99 -23.66 7.88 -8.87
N ALA A 100 -24.45 7.94 -7.80
CA ALA A 100 -25.51 8.95 -7.65
C ALA A 100 -24.96 10.38 -7.60
N ASP A 101 -23.78 10.56 -7.00
CA ASP A 101 -23.09 11.85 -6.90
C ASP A 101 -22.23 12.17 -8.13
N GLY A 102 -22.23 11.32 -9.15
CA GLY A 102 -21.40 11.49 -10.37
C GLY A 102 -19.89 11.31 -10.12
N VAL A 103 -19.51 10.70 -8.99
CA VAL A 103 -18.15 10.37 -8.63
C VAL A 103 -17.76 9.04 -9.27
N ARG A 104 -16.64 9.02 -9.99
CA ARG A 104 -16.12 7.78 -10.57
C ARG A 104 -15.62 6.85 -9.46
N ALA A 105 -16.21 5.66 -9.39
CA ALA A 105 -15.79 4.60 -8.49
C ALA A 105 -15.65 3.29 -9.29
N ARG A 106 -14.54 2.55 -9.11
CA ARG A 106 -14.26 1.32 -9.88
C ARG A 106 -13.69 0.23 -8.98
N ARG A 107 -14.34 -0.93 -8.97
CA ARG A 107 -13.83 -2.13 -8.30
C ARG A 107 -12.44 -2.52 -8.81
N VAL A 108 -11.54 -2.82 -7.88
CA VAL A 108 -10.24 -3.44 -8.17
C VAL A 108 -10.46 -4.95 -8.18
N ALA A 109 -9.83 -5.66 -9.11
CA ALA A 109 -9.94 -7.11 -9.23
C ALA A 109 -9.15 -7.84 -8.12
N VAL A 110 -9.58 -7.66 -6.87
CA VAL A 110 -9.09 -8.34 -5.66
C VAL A 110 -10.29 -8.71 -4.79
N ASP A 111 -10.17 -9.81 -4.07
CA ASP A 111 -11.23 -10.38 -3.23
C ASP A 111 -10.87 -10.34 -1.73
N TYR A 112 -9.97 -9.44 -1.33
CA TYR A 112 -9.58 -9.20 0.06
C TYR A 112 -9.38 -7.71 0.33
N ALA A 113 -9.58 -7.29 1.58
CA ALA A 113 -9.49 -5.90 2.02
C ALA A 113 -8.16 -5.59 2.72
N SER A 114 -7.06 -5.49 1.94
CA SER A 114 -5.78 -5.01 2.49
C SER A 114 -5.86 -3.57 2.98
N HIS A 115 -4.95 -3.19 3.90
CA HIS A 115 -4.89 -1.87 4.51
C HIS A 115 -6.12 -1.51 5.36
N THR A 116 -6.76 -2.54 5.95
CA THR A 116 -7.95 -2.42 6.82
C THR A 116 -7.84 -3.34 8.03
N ALA A 117 -8.80 -3.25 8.95
CA ALA A 117 -8.92 -4.14 10.11
C ALA A 117 -9.04 -5.62 9.74
N HIS A 118 -9.45 -5.97 8.51
CA HIS A 118 -9.46 -7.38 8.05
C HIS A 118 -8.09 -8.06 8.18
N VAL A 119 -7.00 -7.29 8.04
CA VAL A 119 -5.63 -7.79 8.15
C VAL A 119 -5.26 -8.25 9.57
N GLU A 120 -5.97 -7.76 10.60
CA GLU A 120 -5.74 -8.15 12.00
C GLU A 120 -5.95 -9.67 12.21
N ALA A 121 -6.79 -10.30 11.37
CA ALA A 121 -7.04 -11.75 11.39
C ALA A 121 -5.77 -12.60 11.11
N ILE A 122 -4.74 -12.01 10.49
CA ILE A 122 -3.47 -12.70 10.18
C ILE A 122 -2.26 -12.11 10.90
N GLU A 123 -2.46 -11.18 11.85
CA GLU A 123 -1.35 -10.49 12.51
C GLU A 123 -0.36 -11.48 13.14
N ALA A 124 -0.83 -12.36 14.01
CA ALA A 124 0.02 -13.31 14.72
C ALA A 124 0.76 -14.26 13.76
N GLU A 125 0.05 -14.83 12.79
CA GLU A 125 0.62 -15.77 11.80
C GLU A 125 1.66 -15.08 10.90
N LEU A 126 1.42 -13.82 10.52
CA LEU A 126 2.35 -13.06 9.70
C LEU A 126 3.62 -12.70 10.48
N LEU A 127 3.47 -12.26 11.74
CA LEU A 127 4.60 -11.94 12.61
C LEU A 127 5.49 -13.17 12.84
N GLU A 128 4.89 -14.34 13.10
CA GLU A 128 5.62 -15.60 13.25
C GLU A 128 6.32 -16.01 11.96
N ALA A 129 5.61 -15.98 10.83
CA ALA A 129 6.14 -16.38 9.53
C ALA A 129 7.32 -15.52 9.07
N LEU A 130 7.29 -14.22 9.41
CA LEU A 130 8.33 -13.26 9.02
C LEU A 130 9.40 -13.03 10.10
N ALA A 131 9.29 -13.61 11.29
CA ALA A 131 10.30 -13.50 12.34
C ALA A 131 11.74 -13.82 11.90
N PRO A 132 11.99 -14.76 10.95
CA PRO A 132 13.33 -15.04 10.46
C PRO A 132 13.93 -13.99 9.50
N VAL A 133 13.14 -13.02 9.01
CA VAL A 133 13.60 -11.99 8.07
C VAL A 133 14.67 -11.12 8.73
N LYS A 134 15.78 -10.90 8.03
CA LYS A 134 16.91 -10.11 8.54
C LYS A 134 17.08 -8.82 7.74
N PRO A 135 16.35 -7.75 8.10
CA PRO A 135 16.57 -6.46 7.47
C PRO A 135 17.95 -5.90 7.83
N GLN A 136 18.50 -5.07 6.94
CA GLN A 136 19.78 -4.39 7.13
C GLN A 136 19.67 -2.95 6.62
N SER A 137 20.64 -2.10 6.98
CA SER A 137 20.72 -0.75 6.44
C SER A 137 21.20 -0.81 4.99
N GLY A 138 20.31 -0.40 4.08
CA GLY A 138 20.57 -0.32 2.65
C GLY A 138 21.43 0.90 2.29
N THR A 139 21.93 0.92 1.05
CA THR A 139 22.77 2.01 0.53
C THR A 139 21.99 3.06 -0.24
N VAL A 140 20.77 2.74 -0.69
CA VAL A 140 19.89 3.70 -1.37
C VAL A 140 18.85 4.23 -0.37
N PRO A 141 18.66 5.55 -0.26
CA PRO A 141 17.60 6.13 0.55
C PRO A 141 16.23 5.52 0.25
N PHE A 142 15.50 5.16 1.30
CA PHE A 142 14.18 4.54 1.22
C PHE A 142 13.14 5.47 1.83
N TYR A 143 12.18 5.92 1.01
CA TYR A 143 11.00 6.64 1.49
C TYR A 143 9.84 5.65 1.65
N SER A 144 9.38 5.47 2.87
CA SER A 144 8.29 4.55 3.20
C SER A 144 6.94 5.23 3.00
N SER A 145 6.11 4.68 2.12
CA SER A 145 4.72 5.10 1.95
C SER A 145 3.83 4.58 3.09
N ALA A 146 4.28 3.57 3.84
CA ALA A 146 3.59 3.06 5.02
C ALA A 146 3.78 3.96 6.27
N THR A 147 4.94 4.60 6.43
CA THR A 147 5.26 5.45 7.59
C THR A 147 5.27 6.94 7.29
N GLY A 148 5.37 7.33 6.01
CA GLY A 148 5.34 8.73 5.58
C GLY A 148 6.68 9.46 5.78
N GLY A 149 7.80 8.80 5.53
CA GLY A 149 9.12 9.43 5.66
C GLY A 149 10.28 8.55 5.24
N PHE A 150 11.49 9.12 5.28
CA PHE A 150 12.72 8.34 5.15
C PHE A 150 12.93 7.46 6.38
N ILE A 151 13.27 6.20 6.16
CA ILE A 151 13.57 5.24 7.23
C ILE A 151 14.90 4.55 6.98
N ASP A 152 15.52 4.07 8.06
CA ASP A 152 16.57 3.06 7.95
C ASP A 152 15.92 1.72 7.63
N THR A 153 16.28 1.10 6.52
CA THR A 153 15.70 -0.19 6.11
C THR A 153 15.99 -1.31 7.10
N ALA A 154 16.96 -1.16 8.02
CA ALA A 154 17.16 -2.09 9.13
C ALA A 154 15.92 -2.21 10.05
N THR A 155 14.99 -1.26 10.01
CA THR A 155 13.73 -1.33 10.78
C THR A 155 12.63 -2.13 10.07
N MET A 156 12.86 -2.68 8.87
CA MET A 156 11.86 -3.40 8.08
C MET A 156 11.68 -4.85 8.54
N ASP A 157 11.44 -5.03 9.84
CA ASP A 157 11.19 -6.32 10.48
C ASP A 157 9.78 -6.87 10.20
N ALA A 158 9.44 -8.02 10.80
CA ALA A 158 8.11 -8.61 10.68
C ALA A 158 6.97 -7.63 11.07
N GLY A 159 7.20 -6.81 12.10
CA GLY A 159 6.25 -5.79 12.55
C GLY A 159 6.07 -4.68 11.52
N TYR A 160 7.14 -4.26 10.84
CA TYR A 160 7.05 -3.33 9.72
C TYR A 160 6.18 -3.91 8.59
N TRP A 161 6.41 -5.16 8.19
CA TRP A 161 5.65 -5.77 7.10
C TRP A 161 4.18 -6.00 7.44
N TYR A 162 3.86 -6.28 8.71
CA TYR A 162 2.49 -6.24 9.20
C TYR A 162 1.89 -4.83 9.06
N ARG A 163 2.57 -3.80 9.56
CA ARG A 163 2.11 -2.40 9.44
C ARG A 163 1.96 -1.96 7.97
N ASN A 164 2.85 -2.37 7.07
CA ASN A 164 2.73 -2.11 5.63
C ASN A 164 1.45 -2.72 5.04
N LEU A 165 1.08 -3.95 5.46
CA LEU A 165 -0.14 -4.60 4.97
C LEU A 165 -1.41 -4.06 5.65
N ARG A 166 -1.34 -3.68 6.94
CA ARG A 166 -2.47 -3.23 7.75
C ARG A 166 -2.77 -1.74 7.61
N GLY A 167 -1.74 -0.91 7.50
CA GLY A 167 -1.84 0.55 7.48
C GLY A 167 -2.13 1.11 6.08
N ARG A 168 -2.62 2.35 6.03
CA ARG A 168 -2.88 3.07 4.79
C ARG A 168 -1.58 3.36 4.03
N VAL A 169 -1.62 3.22 2.70
CA VAL A 169 -0.52 3.62 1.82
C VAL A 169 -0.62 5.12 1.51
N GLY A 170 0.37 5.91 1.92
CA GLY A 170 0.52 7.32 1.57
C GLY A 170 1.43 7.51 0.36
N PHE A 171 0.96 7.19 -0.85
CA PHE A 171 1.78 7.32 -2.05
C PHE A 171 1.85 8.77 -2.56
N GLU A 172 0.73 9.48 -2.63
CA GLU A 172 0.73 10.92 -2.99
C GLU A 172 1.60 11.75 -2.04
N PRO A 173 1.49 11.59 -0.70
CA PRO A 173 2.37 12.31 0.22
C PRO A 173 3.84 11.96 0.02
N ALA A 174 4.16 10.71 -0.34
CA ALA A 174 5.52 10.29 -0.61
C ALA A 174 6.08 10.96 -1.88
N VAL A 175 5.33 10.97 -2.98
CA VAL A 175 5.72 11.65 -4.23
C VAL A 175 5.95 13.14 -3.98
N ARG A 176 5.01 13.80 -3.28
CA ARG A 176 5.13 15.22 -2.91
C ARG A 176 6.38 15.50 -2.08
N ALA A 177 6.61 14.69 -1.04
CA ALA A 177 7.81 14.84 -0.22
C ALA A 177 9.09 14.64 -1.03
N LEU A 178 9.13 13.69 -1.95
CA LEU A 178 10.29 13.46 -2.81
C LEU A 178 10.54 14.64 -3.78
N LEU A 179 9.48 15.23 -4.34
CA LEU A 179 9.57 16.47 -5.13
C LEU A 179 10.16 17.62 -4.29
N ASP A 180 9.67 17.79 -3.06
CA ASP A 180 10.17 18.82 -2.12
C ASP A 180 11.64 18.59 -1.73
N HIS A 181 12.10 17.34 -1.77
CA HIS A 181 13.51 16.95 -1.57
C HIS A 181 14.34 16.99 -2.88
N GLY A 182 13.80 17.52 -3.97
CA GLY A 182 14.52 17.77 -5.21
C GLY A 182 14.54 16.60 -6.20
N ALA A 183 13.70 15.57 -6.02
CA ALA A 183 13.51 14.56 -7.05
C ALA A 183 12.87 15.19 -8.30
N GLY A 184 13.55 15.09 -9.44
CA GLY A 184 13.07 15.65 -10.72
C GLY A 184 12.72 14.60 -11.79
N CYS A 185 12.90 13.32 -11.48
CA CYS A 185 12.64 12.22 -12.40
C CYS A 185 12.12 11.01 -11.61
N PHE A 186 10.98 10.47 -12.02
CA PHE A 186 10.34 9.30 -11.43
C PHE A 186 10.25 8.20 -12.48
N LEU A 187 10.71 7.00 -12.13
CA LEU A 187 10.67 5.83 -12.99
C LEU A 187 9.82 4.75 -12.34
N GLU A 188 8.70 4.39 -12.98
CA GLU A 188 7.85 3.28 -12.52
C GLU A 188 8.42 1.94 -13.01
N MET A 189 8.91 1.13 -12.07
CA MET A 189 9.46 -0.20 -12.36
C MET A 189 8.35 -1.26 -12.30
N SER A 190 7.47 -1.28 -13.29
CA SER A 190 6.32 -2.19 -13.36
C SER A 190 6.12 -2.79 -14.77
N PRO A 191 5.46 -3.95 -14.91
CA PRO A 191 5.12 -4.52 -16.21
C PRO A 191 4.11 -3.67 -17.01
N HIS A 192 3.31 -2.87 -16.31
CA HIS A 192 2.34 -1.95 -16.89
C HIS A 192 2.22 -0.72 -15.97
N PRO A 193 2.35 0.52 -16.49
CA PRO A 193 2.24 1.72 -15.66
C PRO A 193 0.84 1.87 -15.05
N VAL A 194 0.78 1.85 -13.73
CA VAL A 194 -0.45 2.05 -12.95
C VAL A 194 -0.35 3.33 -12.09
N LEU A 195 0.86 3.69 -11.67
CA LEU A 195 1.09 4.83 -10.77
C LEU A 195 1.61 6.07 -11.51
N THR A 196 2.04 5.94 -12.76
CA THR A 196 2.57 7.06 -13.56
C THR A 196 1.61 8.26 -13.58
N MET A 197 0.33 8.04 -13.85
CA MET A 197 -0.70 9.10 -13.84
C MET A 197 -0.90 9.78 -12.47
N ALA A 198 -0.45 9.14 -11.39
CA ALA A 198 -0.54 9.68 -10.04
C ALA A 198 0.68 10.53 -9.65
N VAL A 199 1.74 10.48 -10.46
CA VAL A 199 2.99 11.24 -10.30
C VAL A 199 3.02 12.49 -11.19
N GLU A 200 2.26 12.49 -12.30
CA GLU A 200 2.04 13.65 -13.20
C GLU A 200 1.14 14.73 -12.58
#